data_AF-A0A7C8YME0-F1
#
_entry.id   AF-A0A7C8YME0-F1
#
_cell.length_a   1.000
_cell.length_b   1.000
_cell.length_c   1.000
_cell.angle_alpha   90.00
_cell.angle_beta   90.00
_cell.angle_gamma   90.00
#
_symmetry.space_group_name_H-M   'P 1'
#
loop_
_entity.id
_entity.type
_entity.pdbx_description
1 polymer ?
#
loop_
_entity_poly.entity_id
_entity_poly.type
_entity_poly.pdbx_seq_one_letter_code
_entity_poly.pdbx_strand_id
1 'polypeptide(L)'
;MHHSSILFLHVFSGKSRLKTSKKMEQNGSPRPLPSSETEPDKPVAGSWRSIEGLVRCSAKYTPLTPVSFLHRAAKVFADRTAAVYEPPSGSTVRLTWRETRQRCLQLASALRCQIRISPGDIVASLALNGPAMYELHFAVPMAGAILSTLNPRLNSATLSILLGHSETKVLFVDYQLLETAQEAIELLANTGAVPPLPVLISDSDTSLTILNSVKYGYESLLATGDINFQAIYPTDEWDPISVNYTSGTTSRPKGVVYNHRGGSPPPPQVLFKMEELGFEVTHIYGLTETYGAGTYCLWKPEWDSLPPNERSRIKARQGVQHLGLEAVDVRDPFTMDSLPADGIFFFFTLID
;
A
#
# COMPACT_ATOMS: atom_id res chain seq x y z
N MET A 1 9.30 -20.48 -4.71
CA MET A 1 9.48 -19.46 -3.65
C MET A 1 8.33 -18.49 -3.75
N HIS A 2 7.20 -18.85 -3.14
CA HIS A 2 5.92 -18.18 -3.41
C HIS A 2 5.82 -16.81 -2.72
N HIS A 3 5.51 -15.78 -3.51
CA HIS A 3 5.38 -14.39 -3.07
C HIS A 3 4.09 -13.79 -3.63
N SER A 4 3.09 -13.59 -2.77
CA SER A 4 1.81 -12.94 -3.11
C SER A 4 1.96 -11.41 -3.10
N SER A 5 1.43 -10.73 -4.12
CA SER A 5 1.61 -9.28 -4.38
C SER A 5 0.34 -8.46 -4.09
N ILE A 6 0.50 -7.26 -3.48
CA ILE A 6 -0.52 -6.19 -3.34
C ILE A 6 -0.01 -4.87 -3.99
N LEU A 7 -0.94 -4.15 -4.63
CA LEU A 7 -0.91 -2.93 -5.49
C LEU A 7 -0.22 -1.65 -4.97
N PHE A 8 0.49 -0.87 -5.83
CA PHE A 8 0.56 0.62 -5.80
C PHE A 8 0.87 1.27 -7.18
N LEU A 9 0.34 2.48 -7.41
CA LEU A 9 0.39 3.28 -8.66
C LEU A 9 1.62 4.21 -8.74
N HIS A 10 2.34 4.22 -9.86
CA HIS A 10 3.39 5.22 -10.17
C HIS A 10 3.07 5.95 -11.48
N VAL A 11 3.14 7.29 -11.48
CA VAL A 11 2.99 8.15 -12.66
C VAL A 11 4.37 8.72 -13.03
N PHE A 12 4.90 8.37 -14.20
CA PHE A 12 6.11 9.01 -14.74
C PHE A 12 5.75 10.21 -15.62
N SER A 13 6.23 11.40 -15.23
CA SER A 13 6.28 12.56 -16.12
C SER A 13 7.52 12.42 -17.02
N GLY A 14 7.33 12.04 -18.29
CA GLY A 14 8.37 12.15 -19.30
C GLY A 14 8.80 13.62 -19.46
N LYS A 15 10.02 13.96 -19.01
CA LYS A 15 10.60 15.29 -19.28
C LYS A 15 10.85 15.41 -20.79
N SER A 16 9.96 16.10 -21.49
CA SER A 16 10.29 16.73 -22.77
C SER A 16 11.49 17.66 -22.55
N ARG A 17 12.60 17.37 -23.24
CA ARG A 17 13.84 18.15 -23.21
C ARG A 17 13.58 19.59 -23.67
N LEU A 18 13.52 20.54 -22.73
CA LEU A 18 13.87 21.92 -23.04
C LEU A 18 15.39 22.08 -22.90
N LYS A 19 16.05 22.32 -24.03
CA LYS A 19 17.43 22.80 -24.08
C LYS A 19 17.47 24.20 -23.48
N THR A 20 18.33 24.43 -22.49
CA THR A 20 18.73 25.80 -22.12
C THR A 20 20.23 25.89 -21.80
N SER A 21 20.73 27.09 -22.09
CA SER A 21 22.03 27.69 -21.77
C SER A 21 23.11 27.51 -22.86
N LYS A 22 23.89 28.52 -23.27
CA LYS A 22 24.30 29.81 -22.67
C LYS A 22 24.42 30.86 -23.80
N LYS A 23 24.36 32.19 -23.58
CA LYS A 23 25.35 32.99 -22.83
C LYS A 23 24.84 34.41 -22.55
N MET A 24 25.31 34.95 -21.42
CA MET A 24 25.18 36.32 -20.93
C MET A 24 25.76 37.37 -21.88
N GLU A 25 25.18 38.57 -21.83
CA GLU A 25 25.93 39.83 -21.80
C GLU A 25 25.16 40.91 -21.01
N GLN A 26 25.89 41.64 -20.18
CA GLN A 26 25.43 42.69 -19.25
C GLN A 26 25.28 44.04 -19.97
N ASN A 27 24.32 44.86 -19.57
CA ASN A 27 24.50 46.31 -19.29
C ASN A 27 23.16 47.01 -18.95
N GLY A 28 23.16 47.85 -17.91
CA GLY A 28 22.13 48.89 -17.70
C GLY A 28 21.56 49.01 -16.28
N SER A 29 21.85 50.13 -15.61
CA SER A 29 21.52 50.59 -14.24
C SER A 29 20.02 50.72 -13.88
N PRO A 30 19.66 50.78 -12.57
CA PRO A 30 18.30 50.53 -12.08
C PRO A 30 17.37 51.76 -12.20
N ARG A 31 16.11 51.53 -12.60
CA ARG A 31 15.02 52.53 -12.49
C ARG A 31 14.07 52.19 -11.35
N PRO A 32 13.52 53.20 -10.64
CA PRO A 32 12.67 52.99 -9.47
C PRO A 32 11.27 52.51 -9.87
N LEU A 33 10.69 51.66 -9.02
CA LEU A 33 9.34 51.10 -9.15
C LEU A 33 8.27 52.20 -9.09
N PRO A 34 7.28 52.20 -10.00
CA PRO A 34 5.99 52.81 -9.73
C PRO A 34 5.09 51.83 -8.95
N SER A 35 4.32 52.43 -8.07
CA SER A 35 3.38 51.89 -7.10
C SER A 35 2.17 51.17 -7.70
N SER A 36 1.72 50.16 -6.95
CA SER A 36 0.33 49.71 -6.79
C SER A 36 -0.48 49.46 -8.07
N GLU A 37 -0.33 48.25 -8.61
CA GLU A 37 -1.45 47.56 -9.25
C GLU A 37 -1.60 46.21 -8.56
N THR A 38 -2.77 46.02 -7.95
CA THR A 38 -3.22 44.78 -7.31
C THR A 38 -3.15 43.63 -8.32
N GLU A 39 -2.25 42.67 -8.09
CA GLU A 39 -2.34 41.36 -8.75
C GLU A 39 -3.71 40.75 -8.46
N PRO A 40 -4.40 40.17 -9.46
CA PRO A 40 -5.66 39.47 -9.23
C PRO A 40 -5.39 38.26 -8.34
N ASP A 41 -6.24 38.11 -7.32
CA ASP A 41 -6.22 37.05 -6.31
C ASP A 41 -5.70 35.70 -6.83
N LYS A 42 -4.59 35.22 -6.25
CA LYS A 42 -4.26 33.80 -6.30
C LYS A 42 -5.45 33.03 -5.71
N PRO A 43 -6.00 32.03 -6.40
CA PRO A 43 -7.14 31.28 -5.87
C PRO A 43 -6.71 30.57 -4.59
N VAL A 44 -7.30 30.99 -3.47
CA VAL A 44 -7.21 30.31 -2.18
C VAL A 44 -7.77 28.90 -2.35
N ALA A 45 -7.01 27.90 -1.93
CA ALA A 45 -7.46 26.51 -1.89
C ALA A 45 -8.63 26.36 -0.91
N GLY A 46 -9.86 26.43 -1.42
CA GLY A 46 -11.08 26.15 -0.65
C GLY A 46 -12.31 26.94 -1.12
N SER A 47 -12.91 26.59 -2.25
CA SER A 47 -14.14 27.24 -2.72
C SER A 47 -15.13 26.30 -3.43
N TRP A 48 -15.47 25.18 -2.79
CA TRP A 48 -16.66 24.39 -3.16
C TRP A 48 -17.75 24.43 -2.08
N ARG A 49 -17.48 25.06 -0.93
CA ARG A 49 -18.31 24.97 0.29
C ARG A 49 -19.66 25.68 0.22
N SER A 50 -19.99 26.37 -0.87
CA SER A 50 -21.19 27.22 -0.95
C SER A 50 -22.02 27.10 -2.22
N ILE A 51 -21.84 26.04 -3.03
CA ILE A 51 -22.78 25.79 -4.14
C ILE A 51 -24.00 25.05 -3.59
N GLU A 52 -25.15 25.73 -3.61
CA GLU A 52 -26.44 25.17 -3.23
C GLU A 52 -26.70 23.89 -4.05
N GLY A 53 -26.82 22.74 -3.36
CA GLY A 53 -26.96 21.41 -3.97
C GLY A 53 -25.71 20.51 -3.95
N LEU A 54 -24.51 21.06 -3.71
CA LEU A 54 -23.22 20.33 -3.70
C LEU A 54 -22.69 20.04 -2.28
N VAL A 55 -23.60 19.67 -1.37
CA VAL A 55 -23.24 19.27 0.00
C VAL A 55 -22.49 17.93 -0.02
N ARG A 56 -21.22 17.92 0.43
CA ARG A 56 -20.46 16.70 0.73
C ARG A 56 -21.09 16.07 1.97
N CYS A 57 -21.88 15.02 1.78
CA CYS A 57 -22.49 14.23 2.85
C CYS A 57 -22.28 12.74 2.58
N SER A 58 -22.53 11.90 3.58
CA SER A 58 -22.34 10.43 3.49
C SER A 58 -23.14 9.78 2.35
N ALA A 59 -24.23 10.39 1.91
CA ALA A 59 -25.03 9.92 0.77
C ALA A 59 -24.41 10.26 -0.61
N LYS A 60 -23.57 11.30 -0.73
CA LYS A 60 -22.99 11.76 -2.00
C LYS A 60 -21.49 11.52 -2.12
N TYR A 61 -20.82 11.17 -1.02
CA TYR A 61 -19.38 10.99 -1.00
C TYR A 61 -18.98 9.89 -0.02
N THR A 62 -18.12 8.99 -0.48
CA THR A 62 -17.44 7.99 0.32
C THR A 62 -15.96 7.99 -0.10
N PRO A 63 -15.01 8.14 0.83
CA PRO A 63 -13.58 8.06 0.53
C PRO A 63 -13.21 6.76 -0.18
N LEU A 64 -12.40 6.85 -1.23
CA LEU A 64 -11.82 5.67 -1.85
C LEU A 64 -10.81 5.04 -0.89
N THR A 65 -10.95 3.75 -0.65
CA THR A 65 -10.04 2.99 0.23
C THR A 65 -9.95 1.52 -0.16
N PRO A 66 -8.75 0.92 -0.13
CA PRO A 66 -8.56 -0.51 -0.39
C PRO A 66 -9.30 -1.42 0.59
N VAL A 67 -9.53 -0.92 1.81
CA VAL A 67 -10.30 -1.63 2.85
C VAL A 67 -11.68 -2.05 2.35
N SER A 68 -12.32 -1.20 1.53
CA SER A 68 -13.66 -1.48 0.98
C SER A 68 -13.69 -2.70 0.05
N PHE A 69 -12.57 -3.03 -0.62
CA PHE A 69 -12.50 -4.20 -1.51
C PHE A 69 -12.63 -5.51 -0.73
N LEU A 70 -11.97 -5.63 0.42
CA LEU A 70 -12.07 -6.84 1.25
C LEU A 70 -13.52 -7.05 1.75
N HIS A 71 -14.19 -5.97 2.16
CA HIS A 71 -15.62 -6.06 2.54
C HIS A 71 -16.49 -6.51 1.38
N ARG A 72 -16.28 -5.98 0.18
CA ARG A 72 -17.03 -6.37 -1.02
C ARG A 72 -16.74 -7.83 -1.41
N ALA A 73 -15.47 -8.23 -1.41
CA ALA A 73 -15.05 -9.58 -1.77
C ALA A 73 -15.65 -10.62 -0.82
N ALA A 74 -15.60 -10.38 0.49
CA ALA A 74 -16.21 -11.27 1.48
C ALA A 74 -17.74 -11.34 1.41
N LYS A 75 -18.40 -10.29 0.87
CA LYS A 75 -19.86 -10.30 0.69
C LYS A 75 -20.30 -11.05 -0.57
N VAL A 76 -19.54 -10.90 -1.66
CA VAL A 76 -19.92 -11.43 -2.98
C VAL A 76 -19.32 -12.82 -3.25
N PHE A 77 -18.10 -13.07 -2.77
CA PHE A 77 -17.31 -14.27 -3.04
C PHE A 77 -16.90 -14.98 -1.74
N ALA A 78 -17.78 -14.93 -0.74
CA ALA A 78 -17.49 -15.32 0.64
C ALA A 78 -16.72 -16.65 0.77
N ASP A 79 -17.20 -17.69 0.08
CA ASP A 79 -16.68 -19.05 0.21
C ASP A 79 -15.66 -19.40 -0.89
N ARG A 80 -15.26 -18.43 -1.73
CA ARG A 80 -14.16 -18.61 -2.68
C ARG A 80 -12.82 -18.42 -1.98
N THR A 81 -11.82 -19.16 -2.43
CA THR A 81 -10.44 -19.01 -2.00
C THR A 81 -9.94 -17.59 -2.26
N ALA A 82 -9.42 -16.96 -1.21
CA ALA A 82 -8.80 -15.64 -1.23
C ALA A 82 -7.26 -15.74 -1.21
N ALA A 83 -6.73 -16.68 -0.43
CA ALA A 83 -5.29 -16.90 -0.31
C ALA A 83 -4.98 -18.40 -0.18
N VAL A 84 -3.87 -18.80 -0.79
CA VAL A 84 -3.24 -20.11 -0.62
C VAL A 84 -1.79 -19.86 -0.21
N TYR A 85 -1.37 -20.48 0.88
CA TYR A 85 -0.02 -20.36 1.39
C TYR A 85 0.55 -21.75 1.67
N GLU A 86 1.75 -22.00 1.17
CA GLU A 86 2.48 -23.24 1.40
C GLU A 86 3.68 -22.92 2.30
N PRO A 87 3.54 -23.10 3.62
CA PRO A 87 4.65 -22.88 4.54
C PRO A 87 5.74 -23.93 4.28
N PRO A 88 7.01 -23.62 4.63
CA PRO A 88 8.09 -24.61 4.61
C PRO A 88 7.80 -25.85 5.47
N SER A 89 6.91 -25.74 6.46
CA SER A 89 6.45 -26.85 7.31
C SER A 89 5.55 -27.86 6.58
N GLY A 90 5.10 -27.56 5.35
CA GLY A 90 4.46 -28.50 4.43
C GLY A 90 2.94 -28.58 4.48
N SER A 91 2.28 -27.93 5.44
CA SER A 91 0.80 -27.92 5.50
C SER A 91 0.22 -26.71 4.77
N THR A 92 -0.28 -26.90 3.55
CA THR A 92 -0.91 -25.82 2.76
C THR A 92 -2.10 -25.20 3.50
N VAL A 93 -2.01 -23.90 3.78
CA VAL A 93 -3.09 -23.10 4.35
C VAL A 93 -3.93 -22.52 3.22
N ARG A 94 -5.25 -22.69 3.27
CA ARG A 94 -6.20 -22.06 2.35
C ARG A 94 -7.17 -21.21 3.15
N LEU A 95 -7.34 -19.96 2.76
CA LEU A 95 -8.27 -19.02 3.37
C LEU A 95 -9.30 -18.58 2.34
N THR A 96 -10.57 -18.60 2.72
CA THR A 96 -11.68 -18.01 1.97
C THR A 96 -11.76 -16.50 2.18
N TRP A 97 -12.46 -15.77 1.31
CA TRP A 97 -12.67 -14.32 1.49
C TRP A 97 -13.41 -13.99 2.80
N ARG A 98 -14.32 -14.87 3.22
CA ARG A 98 -15.00 -14.79 4.51
C ARG A 98 -14.00 -14.86 5.66
N GLU A 99 -13.16 -15.89 5.69
CA GLU A 99 -12.16 -16.10 6.74
C GLU A 99 -11.11 -14.98 6.76
N THR A 100 -10.58 -14.59 5.59
CA THR A 100 -9.63 -13.47 5.48
C THR A 100 -10.23 -12.19 6.08
N ARG A 101 -11.48 -11.86 5.74
CA ARG A 101 -12.14 -10.68 6.32
C ARG A 101 -12.30 -10.82 7.83
N GLN A 102 -12.74 -11.98 8.32
CA GLN A 102 -12.91 -12.21 9.76
C GLN A 102 -11.59 -12.02 10.50
N ARG A 103 -10.51 -12.63 10.01
CA ARG A 103 -9.16 -12.51 10.56
C ARG A 103 -8.65 -11.06 10.56
N CYS A 104 -8.87 -10.32 9.46
CA CYS A 104 -8.51 -8.90 9.39
C CYS A 104 -9.29 -8.04 10.41
N LEU A 105 -10.58 -8.31 10.62
CA LEU A 105 -11.40 -7.60 11.61
C LEU A 105 -10.99 -7.92 13.04
N GLN A 106 -10.71 -9.20 13.33
CA GLN A 106 -10.21 -9.62 14.63
C GLN A 106 -8.87 -8.94 14.93
N LEU A 107 -7.92 -8.97 14.00
CA LEU A 107 -6.64 -8.30 14.19
C LEU A 107 -6.80 -6.79 14.35
N ALA A 108 -7.66 -6.15 13.54
CA ALA A 108 -7.95 -4.72 13.68
C ALA A 108 -8.55 -4.38 15.06
N SER A 109 -9.46 -5.23 15.55
CA SER A 109 -10.03 -5.13 16.89
C SER A 109 -8.97 -5.29 17.97
N ALA A 110 -8.08 -6.27 17.84
CA ALA A 110 -7.02 -6.53 18.82
C ALA A 110 -6.02 -5.37 18.90
N LEU A 111 -5.61 -4.82 17.76
CA LEU A 111 -4.76 -3.63 17.68
C LEU A 111 -5.37 -2.44 18.43
N ARG A 112 -6.68 -2.22 18.25
CA ARG A 112 -7.38 -1.08 18.88
C ARG A 112 -7.75 -1.28 20.34
N CYS A 113 -8.27 -2.44 20.69
CA CYS A 113 -8.85 -2.68 22.01
C CYS A 113 -7.79 -3.20 23.00
N GLN A 114 -6.91 -4.09 22.56
CA GLN A 114 -5.89 -4.70 23.42
C GLN A 114 -4.59 -3.91 23.42
N ILE A 115 -4.08 -3.57 22.23
CA ILE A 115 -2.82 -2.83 22.10
C ILE A 115 -3.03 -1.31 22.22
N ARG A 116 -4.25 -0.81 21.99
CA ARG A 116 -4.64 0.60 22.11
C ARG A 116 -4.00 1.52 21.08
N ILE A 117 -3.90 1.03 19.85
CA ILE A 117 -3.55 1.85 18.68
C ILE A 117 -4.59 2.94 18.44
N SER A 118 -4.10 4.14 18.20
CA SER A 118 -4.88 5.32 17.79
C SER A 118 -4.82 5.53 16.28
N PRO A 119 -5.83 6.19 15.67
CA PRO A 119 -5.74 6.58 14.27
C PRO A 119 -4.46 7.37 13.97
N GLY A 120 -3.75 7.00 12.90
CA GLY A 120 -2.49 7.63 12.49
C GLY A 120 -1.22 7.07 13.13
N ASP A 121 -1.32 6.19 14.13
CA ASP A 121 -0.15 5.48 14.66
C ASP A 121 0.47 4.58 13.58
N ILE A 122 1.80 4.43 13.60
CA ILE A 122 2.52 3.54 12.69
C ILE A 122 2.60 2.12 13.28
N VAL A 123 2.19 1.14 12.47
CA VAL A 123 2.44 -0.28 12.69
C VAL A 123 3.42 -0.76 11.65
N ALA A 124 4.58 -1.25 12.07
CA ALA A 124 5.58 -1.79 11.16
C ALA A 124 5.51 -3.31 11.06
N SER A 125 5.98 -3.85 9.94
CA SER A 125 6.16 -5.28 9.74
C SER A 125 7.56 -5.58 9.21
N LEU A 126 8.29 -6.44 9.91
CA LEU A 126 9.52 -7.09 9.46
C LEU A 126 9.19 -8.57 9.22
N ALA A 127 8.56 -8.83 8.09
CA ALA A 127 7.96 -10.13 7.78
C ALA A 127 8.22 -10.54 6.32
N LEU A 128 8.20 -11.84 6.08
CA LEU A 128 8.19 -12.47 4.79
C LEU A 128 6.76 -12.49 4.23
N ASN A 129 6.63 -12.89 2.97
CA ASN A 129 5.32 -13.06 2.36
C ASN A 129 4.63 -14.29 2.95
N GLY A 130 3.48 -14.06 3.56
CA GLY A 130 2.64 -15.08 4.17
C GLY A 130 1.28 -14.51 4.58
N PRO A 131 0.42 -15.33 5.18
CA PRO A 131 -0.94 -14.94 5.55
C PRO A 131 -0.97 -13.72 6.48
N ALA A 132 -0.08 -13.67 7.48
CA ALA A 132 0.00 -12.55 8.42
C ALA A 132 0.32 -11.22 7.71
N MET A 133 1.29 -11.23 6.79
CA MET A 133 1.66 -10.05 6.01
C MET A 133 0.51 -9.58 5.10
N TYR A 134 -0.19 -10.52 4.47
CA TYR A 134 -1.37 -10.23 3.66
C TYR A 134 -2.50 -9.61 4.50
N GLU A 135 -2.77 -10.16 5.68
CA GLU A 135 -3.79 -9.69 6.61
C GLU A 135 -3.46 -8.29 7.16
N LEU A 136 -2.18 -7.99 7.45
CA LEU A 136 -1.73 -6.68 7.95
C LEU A 136 -2.08 -5.52 7.00
N HIS A 137 -2.01 -5.72 5.68
CA HIS A 137 -2.36 -4.71 4.69
C HIS A 137 -3.82 -4.24 4.77
N PHE A 138 -4.71 -5.06 5.35
CA PHE A 138 -6.10 -4.69 5.57
C PHE A 138 -6.37 -4.37 7.04
N ALA A 139 -5.87 -5.21 7.95
CA ALA A 139 -6.14 -5.10 9.38
C ALA A 139 -5.59 -3.79 9.99
N VAL A 140 -4.39 -3.36 9.59
CA VAL A 140 -3.79 -2.12 10.09
C VAL A 140 -4.59 -0.88 9.64
N PRO A 141 -4.92 -0.72 8.34
CA PRO A 141 -5.84 0.33 7.91
C PRO A 141 -7.25 0.22 8.49
N MET A 142 -7.79 -0.99 8.69
CA MET A 142 -9.07 -1.20 9.39
C MET A 142 -8.96 -0.77 10.88
N ALA A 143 -7.77 -0.87 11.47
CA ALA A 143 -7.40 -0.28 12.75
C ALA A 143 -7.06 1.23 12.66
N GLY A 144 -7.31 1.88 11.51
CA GLY A 144 -7.06 3.30 11.26
C GLY A 144 -5.60 3.72 11.41
N ALA A 145 -4.70 2.75 11.51
CA ALA A 145 -3.27 2.94 11.59
C ALA A 145 -2.64 2.86 10.20
N ILE A 146 -1.37 3.25 10.13
CA ILE A 146 -0.60 3.33 8.89
C ILE A 146 0.40 2.16 8.91
N LEU A 147 0.39 1.35 7.86
CA LEU A 147 1.30 0.21 7.74
C LEU A 147 2.67 0.65 7.22
N SER A 148 3.74 0.21 7.87
CA SER A 148 5.12 0.39 7.41
C SER A 148 5.79 -0.95 7.15
N THR A 149 5.92 -1.33 5.87
CA THR A 149 6.50 -2.62 5.51
C THR A 149 8.02 -2.48 5.39
N LEU A 150 8.75 -3.05 6.35
CA LEU A 150 10.22 -2.97 6.38
C LEU A 150 10.85 -4.10 5.58
N ASN A 151 11.95 -3.80 4.89
CA ASN A 151 12.68 -4.80 4.13
C ASN A 151 13.43 -5.76 5.08
N PRO A 152 13.15 -7.08 5.03
CA PRO A 152 13.75 -8.07 5.92
C PRO A 152 15.26 -8.27 5.71
N ARG A 153 15.85 -7.72 4.64
CA ARG A 153 17.29 -7.79 4.35
C ARG A 153 18.11 -6.68 5.01
N LEU A 154 17.46 -5.72 5.66
CA LEU A 154 18.15 -4.62 6.34
C LEU A 154 18.77 -5.10 7.65
N ASN A 155 19.93 -4.54 7.98
CA ASN A 155 20.57 -4.79 9.27
C ASN A 155 19.85 -4.04 10.41
N SER A 156 20.10 -4.49 11.63
CA SER A 156 19.54 -3.95 12.87
C SER A 156 19.76 -2.45 13.06
N ALA A 157 20.95 -1.94 12.73
CA ALA A 157 21.26 -0.51 12.81
C ALA A 157 20.37 0.35 11.88
N THR A 158 20.16 -0.10 10.65
CA THR A 158 19.27 0.59 9.70
C THR A 158 17.82 0.50 10.17
N LEU A 159 17.38 -0.69 10.58
CA LEU A 159 16.03 -0.91 11.09
C LEU A 159 15.74 -0.03 12.31
N SER A 160 16.69 0.09 13.25
CA SER A 160 16.59 0.97 14.43
C SER A 160 16.30 2.42 14.03
N ILE A 161 17.05 2.93 13.04
CA ILE A 161 16.85 4.29 12.50
C ILE A 161 15.45 4.41 11.88
N LEU A 162 14.99 3.43 11.09
CA LEU A 162 13.67 3.46 10.45
C LEU A 162 12.52 3.40 11.47
N LEU A 163 12.63 2.55 12.48
CA LEU A 163 11.66 2.42 13.56
C LEU A 163 11.54 3.71 14.38
N GLY A 164 12.69 4.34 14.68
CA GLY A 164 12.73 5.64 15.36
C GLY A 164 12.15 6.76 14.50
N HIS A 165 12.53 6.83 13.21
CA HIS A 165 12.05 7.87 12.30
C HIS A 165 10.55 7.77 12.01
N SER A 166 9.99 6.56 12.02
CA SER A 166 8.54 6.33 11.86
C SER A 166 7.75 6.42 13.16
N GLU A 167 8.41 6.55 14.33
CA GLU A 167 7.75 6.48 15.64
C GLU A 167 6.86 5.23 15.78
N THR A 168 7.35 4.09 15.27
CA THR A 168 6.60 2.83 15.23
C THR A 168 6.09 2.43 16.62
N LYS A 169 4.79 2.12 16.73
CA LYS A 169 4.16 1.66 17.99
C LYS A 169 4.18 0.16 18.16
N VAL A 170 4.00 -0.56 17.06
CA VAL A 170 3.94 -2.03 17.04
C VAL A 170 4.79 -2.52 15.89
N LEU A 171 5.60 -3.55 16.14
CA LEU A 171 6.43 -4.20 15.15
C LEU A 171 6.04 -5.69 15.06
N PHE A 172 5.42 -6.08 13.95
CA PHE A 172 5.20 -7.49 13.63
C PHE A 172 6.48 -8.08 13.07
N VAL A 173 6.93 -9.24 13.57
CA VAL A 173 8.22 -9.84 13.23
C VAL A 173 8.06 -11.32 12.94
N ASP A 174 8.51 -11.78 11.79
CA ASP A 174 8.67 -13.22 11.54
C ASP A 174 9.72 -13.83 12.46
N TYR A 175 9.46 -15.04 12.98
CA TYR A 175 10.35 -15.66 13.95
C TYR A 175 11.82 -15.77 13.49
N GLN A 176 12.05 -15.93 12.19
CA GLN A 176 13.39 -16.03 11.58
C GLN A 176 14.17 -14.71 11.66
N LEU A 177 13.48 -13.59 11.85
CA LEU A 177 14.03 -12.23 11.87
C LEU A 177 14.03 -11.64 13.29
N LEU A 178 13.65 -12.44 14.30
CA LEU A 178 13.47 -11.98 15.67
C LEU A 178 14.76 -11.42 16.27
N GLU A 179 15.90 -12.08 16.05
CA GLU A 179 17.20 -11.64 16.58
C GLU A 179 17.58 -10.24 16.05
N THR A 180 17.48 -10.05 14.73
CA THR A 180 17.76 -8.75 14.09
C THR A 180 16.77 -7.67 14.57
N ALA A 181 15.51 -8.01 14.79
CA ALA A 181 14.51 -7.08 15.30
C ALA A 181 14.78 -6.69 16.76
N GLN A 182 15.16 -7.65 17.62
CA GLN A 182 15.51 -7.39 19.02
C GLN A 182 16.72 -6.46 19.11
N GLU A 183 17.78 -6.73 18.35
CA GLU A 183 18.94 -5.84 18.28
C GLU A 183 18.55 -4.43 17.81
N ALA A 184 17.69 -4.31 16.78
CA ALA A 184 17.19 -3.01 16.32
C ALA A 184 16.40 -2.23 17.39
N ILE A 185 15.56 -2.95 18.15
CA ILE A 185 14.77 -2.40 19.27
C ILE A 185 15.69 -1.94 20.41
N GLU A 186 16.71 -2.73 20.76
CA GLU A 186 17.70 -2.37 21.78
C GLU A 186 18.51 -1.14 21.37
N LEU A 187 18.99 -1.10 20.12
CA LEU A 187 19.67 0.06 19.56
C LEU A 187 18.79 1.32 19.63
N LEU A 188 17.48 1.17 19.35
CA LEU A 188 16.54 2.29 19.42
C LEU A 188 16.34 2.74 20.87
N ALA A 189 16.15 1.81 21.80
CA ALA A 189 15.98 2.10 23.23
C ALA A 189 17.20 2.85 23.79
N ASN A 190 18.40 2.52 23.34
CA ASN A 190 19.64 3.22 23.73
C ASN A 190 19.69 4.69 23.29
N THR A 191 18.87 5.11 22.32
CA THR A 191 18.73 6.53 21.93
C THR A 191 17.78 7.32 22.84
N GLY A 192 17.07 6.66 23.74
CA GLY A 192 16.02 7.26 24.58
C GLY A 192 14.64 7.33 23.92
N ALA A 193 14.50 6.84 22.68
CA ALA A 193 13.20 6.69 22.02
C ALA A 193 12.37 5.56 22.62
N VAL A 194 11.05 5.64 22.50
CA VAL A 194 10.14 4.57 22.95
C VAL A 194 10.21 3.40 21.96
N PRO A 195 10.63 2.20 22.39
CA PRO A 195 10.69 1.05 21.51
C PRO A 195 9.29 0.56 21.11
N PRO A 196 9.11 0.04 19.88
CA PRO A 196 7.85 -0.57 19.47
C PRO A 196 7.56 -1.84 20.25
N LEU A 197 6.28 -2.18 20.39
CA LEU A 197 5.85 -3.47 20.93
C LEU A 197 6.05 -4.58 19.88
N PRO A 198 6.94 -5.58 20.10
CA PRO A 198 7.08 -6.69 19.18
C PRO A 198 5.87 -7.65 19.25
N VAL A 199 5.43 -8.12 18.09
CA VAL A 199 4.43 -9.19 17.92
C VAL A 199 5.02 -10.27 17.02
N LEU A 200 5.14 -11.50 17.52
CA LEU A 200 5.82 -12.59 16.82
C LEU A 200 4.89 -13.29 15.83
N ILE A 201 5.27 -13.38 14.55
CA ILE A 201 4.61 -14.21 13.53
C ILE A 201 5.31 -15.57 13.48
N SER A 202 4.53 -16.64 13.67
CA SER A 202 5.02 -18.02 13.59
C SER A 202 3.91 -18.99 13.16
N ASP A 203 4.28 -20.06 12.45
CA ASP A 203 3.34 -20.98 11.82
C ASP A 203 2.76 -22.06 12.76
N SER A 204 3.35 -22.30 13.93
CA SER A 204 2.84 -23.04 15.12
C SER A 204 4.00 -23.66 15.91
N ASP A 205 3.84 -23.75 17.25
CA ASP A 205 4.78 -24.33 18.23
C ASP A 205 6.22 -23.80 18.19
N THR A 206 6.35 -22.47 18.17
CA THR A 206 7.62 -21.87 18.58
C THR A 206 7.83 -22.19 20.07
N SER A 207 8.92 -22.88 20.40
CA SER A 207 9.28 -23.29 21.77
C SER A 207 8.92 -22.21 22.79
N LEU A 208 8.31 -22.60 23.91
CA LEU A 208 7.92 -21.74 25.04
C LEU A 208 9.02 -20.74 25.47
N THR A 209 10.29 -21.08 25.23
CA THR A 209 11.46 -20.23 25.45
C THR A 209 11.48 -18.94 24.61
N ILE A 210 11.03 -18.98 23.35
CA ILE A 210 10.98 -17.80 22.45
C ILE A 210 9.79 -16.91 22.82
N LEU A 211 8.63 -17.51 23.15
CA LEU A 211 7.46 -16.79 23.62
C LEU A 211 7.70 -16.03 24.93
N ASN A 212 8.63 -16.49 25.79
CA ASN A 212 8.96 -15.76 27.02
C ASN A 212 9.63 -14.39 26.76
N SER A 213 10.17 -14.16 25.56
CA SER A 213 10.81 -12.90 25.18
C SER A 213 9.86 -11.89 24.51
N VAL A 214 8.68 -12.31 24.07
CA VAL A 214 7.72 -11.47 23.34
C VAL A 214 6.33 -11.60 23.95
N LYS A 215 5.71 -10.46 24.28
CA LYS A 215 4.42 -10.43 24.98
C LYS A 215 3.27 -11.05 24.18
N TYR A 216 3.30 -10.94 22.85
CA TYR A 216 2.22 -11.40 21.97
C TYR A 216 2.76 -12.22 20.80
N GLY A 217 2.17 -13.41 20.59
CA GLY A 217 2.20 -14.10 19.30
C GLY A 217 1.06 -13.60 18.41
N TYR A 218 1.25 -13.68 17.09
CA TYR A 218 0.32 -13.19 16.08
C TYR A 218 -1.05 -13.86 16.20
N GLU A 219 -1.11 -15.19 16.15
CA GLU A 219 -2.37 -15.94 16.27
C GLU A 219 -3.02 -15.76 17.65
N SER A 220 -2.20 -15.64 18.71
CA SER A 220 -2.69 -15.39 20.07
C SER A 220 -3.35 -14.01 20.18
N LEU A 221 -2.73 -12.99 19.58
CA LEU A 221 -3.28 -11.64 19.51
C LEU A 221 -4.56 -11.62 18.66
N LEU A 222 -4.56 -12.26 17.49
CA LEU A 222 -5.71 -12.36 16.61
C LEU A 222 -6.92 -12.99 17.32
N ALA A 223 -6.69 -14.06 18.10
CA ALA A 223 -7.73 -14.72 18.88
C ALA A 223 -8.41 -13.82 19.93
N THR A 224 -7.78 -12.72 20.36
CA THR A 224 -8.39 -11.75 21.29
C THR A 224 -9.34 -10.76 20.60
N GLY A 225 -9.38 -10.76 19.28
CA GLY A 225 -10.14 -9.81 18.47
C GLY A 225 -11.60 -10.18 18.24
N ASP A 226 -12.45 -9.16 18.09
CA ASP A 226 -13.86 -9.32 17.73
C ASP A 226 -14.05 -9.41 16.20
N ILE A 227 -14.69 -10.49 15.76
CA ILE A 227 -15.08 -10.75 14.37
C ILE A 227 -16.11 -9.74 13.84
N ASN A 228 -16.87 -9.09 14.72
CA ASN A 228 -17.90 -8.09 14.40
C ASN A 228 -17.39 -6.64 14.49
N PHE A 229 -16.09 -6.46 14.71
CA PHE A 229 -15.46 -5.15 14.80
C PHE A 229 -15.83 -4.27 13.61
N GLN A 230 -16.18 -3.02 13.90
CA GLN A 230 -16.47 -2.03 12.86
C GLN A 230 -15.16 -1.39 12.43
N ALA A 231 -14.68 -1.77 11.24
CA ALA A 231 -13.50 -1.17 10.63
C ALA A 231 -13.63 0.35 10.61
N ILE A 232 -12.53 1.04 10.95
CA ILE A 232 -12.47 2.48 10.80
C ILE A 232 -12.08 2.80 9.37
N TYR A 233 -12.93 3.58 8.73
CA TYR A 233 -12.71 4.08 7.38
C TYR A 233 -12.03 5.45 7.45
N PRO A 234 -11.20 5.79 6.44
CA PRO A 234 -10.61 7.12 6.38
C PRO A 234 -11.70 8.19 6.29
N THR A 235 -11.41 9.37 6.82
CA THR A 235 -12.29 10.53 6.70
C THR A 235 -12.12 11.22 5.35
N ASP A 236 -10.89 11.19 4.83
CA ASP A 236 -10.54 11.66 3.50
C ASP A 236 -9.67 10.61 2.79
N GLU A 237 -9.83 10.48 1.48
CA GLU A 237 -9.02 9.54 0.67
C GLU A 237 -7.53 9.93 0.60
N TRP A 238 -7.20 11.15 1.06
CA TRP A 238 -5.84 11.64 1.26
C TRP A 238 -5.22 11.24 2.59
N ASP A 239 -5.99 10.65 3.51
CA ASP A 239 -5.47 10.11 4.77
C ASP A 239 -4.39 9.05 4.45
N PRO A 240 -3.30 8.99 5.24
CA PRO A 240 -2.23 8.02 5.01
C PRO A 240 -2.69 6.59 5.28
N ILE A 241 -2.30 5.66 4.40
CA ILE A 241 -2.60 4.22 4.55
C ILE A 241 -1.32 3.40 4.81
N SER A 242 -0.20 3.85 4.25
CA SER A 242 1.10 3.22 4.44
C SER A 242 2.24 4.21 4.33
N VAL A 243 3.38 3.86 4.90
CA VAL A 243 4.66 4.57 4.74
C VAL A 243 5.76 3.57 4.47
N ASN A 244 6.48 3.72 3.36
CA ASN A 244 7.56 2.80 3.00
C ASN A 244 8.88 3.57 2.81
N TYR A 245 10.01 2.92 3.05
CA TYR A 245 11.33 3.55 3.12
C TYR A 245 12.22 3.20 1.94
N THR A 246 12.51 4.20 1.11
CA THR A 246 13.42 4.02 -0.02
C THR A 246 14.86 4.36 0.36
N SER A 247 15.80 3.53 -0.10
CA SER A 247 17.23 3.80 -0.03
C SER A 247 17.60 4.87 -1.07
N GLY A 248 17.36 6.14 -0.74
CA GLY A 248 17.91 7.25 -1.50
C GLY A 248 19.44 7.33 -1.36
N THR A 249 20.11 8.03 -2.28
CA THR A 249 21.57 8.30 -2.24
C THR A 249 22.03 9.20 -1.08
N THR A 250 21.12 9.58 -0.19
CA THR A 250 21.36 10.46 0.95
C THR A 250 21.31 9.66 2.24
N SER A 251 22.20 9.95 3.19
CA SER A 251 22.34 9.26 4.48
C SER A 251 21.14 9.35 5.44
N ARG A 252 20.04 9.99 5.05
CA ARG A 252 18.81 10.08 5.85
C ARG A 252 17.69 9.24 5.22
N PRO A 253 16.95 8.47 6.03
CA PRO A 253 15.83 7.67 5.54
C PRO A 253 14.74 8.57 4.94
N LYS A 254 14.13 8.12 3.84
CA LYS A 254 13.04 8.83 3.18
C LYS A 254 11.79 7.96 3.20
N GLY A 255 10.84 8.34 4.07
CA GLY A 255 9.51 7.75 4.10
C GLY A 255 8.66 8.28 2.96
N VAL A 256 8.22 7.40 2.08
CA VAL A 256 7.22 7.65 1.05
C VAL A 256 5.87 7.32 1.66
N VAL A 257 5.05 8.35 1.89
CA VAL A 257 3.71 8.20 2.47
C VAL A 257 2.70 8.02 1.35
N TYR A 258 1.96 6.92 1.39
CA TYR A 258 0.85 6.65 0.50
C TYR A 258 -0.46 6.98 1.20
N ASN A 259 -1.44 7.41 0.41
CA ASN A 259 -2.80 7.65 0.88
C ASN A 259 -3.77 6.58 0.37
N HIS A 260 -4.96 6.53 0.96
CA HIS A 260 -6.00 5.56 0.61
C HIS A 260 -6.40 5.61 -0.88
N ARG A 261 -6.35 6.79 -1.53
CA ARG A 261 -6.59 6.91 -2.98
C ARG A 261 -5.48 6.27 -3.81
N GLY A 262 -4.21 6.55 -3.50
CA GLY A 262 -3.04 6.03 -4.21
C GLY A 262 -2.84 4.52 -4.04
N GLY A 263 -3.35 3.95 -2.95
CA GLY A 263 -3.45 2.50 -2.76
C GLY A 263 -4.63 1.83 -3.46
N SER A 264 -5.51 2.59 -4.13
CA SER A 264 -6.66 2.07 -4.86
C SER A 264 -6.40 2.12 -6.38
N PRO A 265 -6.94 1.18 -7.19
CA PRO A 265 -6.83 1.27 -8.64
C PRO A 265 -7.48 2.58 -9.14
N PRO A 266 -6.83 3.31 -10.07
CA PRO A 266 -7.35 4.58 -10.53
C PRO A 266 -8.70 4.36 -11.25
N PRO A 267 -9.76 5.09 -10.88
CA PRO A 267 -11.01 5.05 -11.65
C PRO A 267 -10.77 5.43 -13.11
N PRO A 268 -11.48 4.84 -14.09
CA PRO A 268 -11.34 5.20 -15.51
C PRO A 268 -11.44 6.71 -15.77
N GLN A 269 -12.26 7.41 -15.00
CA GLN A 269 -12.43 8.88 -15.09
C GLN A 269 -11.17 9.65 -14.71
N VAL A 270 -10.33 9.11 -13.81
CA VAL A 270 -9.04 9.73 -13.46
C VAL A 270 -8.06 9.56 -14.62
N LEU A 271 -7.95 8.35 -15.19
CA LEU A 271 -7.11 8.08 -16.35
C LEU A 271 -7.51 8.95 -17.55
N PHE A 272 -8.81 9.06 -17.81
CA PHE A 272 -9.37 9.93 -18.85
C PHE A 272 -8.96 11.39 -18.66
N LYS A 273 -9.13 11.96 -17.45
CA LYS A 273 -8.72 13.35 -17.18
C LYS A 273 -7.21 13.57 -17.30
N MET A 274 -6.39 12.59 -16.96
CA MET A 274 -4.93 12.70 -17.14
C MET A 274 -4.56 12.71 -18.63
N GLU A 275 -5.25 11.94 -19.47
CA GLU A 275 -5.08 12.04 -20.93
C GLU A 275 -5.53 13.39 -21.49
N GLU A 276 -6.66 13.96 -21.02
CA GLU A 276 -7.13 15.29 -21.43
C GLU A 276 -6.09 16.37 -21.13
N LEU A 277 -5.33 16.20 -20.05
CA LEU A 277 -4.23 17.08 -19.67
C LEU A 277 -2.93 16.81 -20.46
N GLY A 278 -2.96 15.91 -21.44
CA GLY A 278 -1.84 15.60 -22.33
C GLY A 278 -0.83 14.61 -21.74
N PHE A 279 -1.13 13.96 -20.62
CA PHE A 279 -0.25 12.95 -20.05
C PHE A 279 -0.45 11.59 -20.72
N GLU A 280 0.63 10.98 -21.16
CA GLU A 280 0.66 9.57 -21.50
C GLU A 280 0.86 8.76 -20.21
N VAL A 281 -0.23 8.12 -19.74
CA VAL A 281 -0.23 7.39 -18.47
C VAL A 281 -0.18 5.89 -18.71
N THR A 282 0.91 5.27 -18.24
CA THR A 282 1.03 3.81 -18.05
C THR A 282 0.99 3.53 -16.55
N HIS A 283 -0.03 2.83 -16.09
CA HIS A 283 -0.13 2.41 -14.70
C HIS A 283 0.36 0.97 -14.54
N ILE A 284 1.12 0.75 -13.46
CA ILE A 284 1.79 -0.52 -13.15
C ILE A 284 1.30 -1.03 -11.79
N TYR A 285 1.29 -2.35 -11.62
CA TYR A 285 0.94 -3.03 -10.36
C TYR A 285 2.19 -3.68 -9.76
N GLY A 286 2.66 -3.26 -8.58
CA GLY A 286 3.74 -3.95 -7.85
C GLY A 286 4.29 -3.18 -6.63
N LEU A 287 5.07 -3.88 -5.80
CA LEU A 287 5.75 -3.33 -4.60
C LEU A 287 7.15 -2.80 -4.97
N THR A 288 7.26 -1.62 -5.60
CA THR A 288 8.53 -1.12 -6.18
C THR A 288 9.71 -0.98 -5.21
N GLU A 289 9.45 -1.01 -3.90
CA GLU A 289 10.48 -0.95 -2.85
C GLU A 289 11.09 -2.32 -2.51
N THR A 290 10.37 -3.42 -2.78
CA THR A 290 10.82 -4.79 -2.48
C THR A 290 11.00 -5.63 -3.75
N TYR A 291 10.22 -5.38 -4.82
CA TYR A 291 10.25 -6.07 -6.12
C TYR A 291 9.81 -5.16 -7.29
N GLY A 292 10.18 -5.50 -8.54
CA GLY A 292 9.76 -4.76 -9.74
C GLY A 292 8.25 -4.84 -10.01
N ALA A 293 7.75 -4.09 -11.01
CA ALA A 293 6.34 -4.19 -11.45
C ALA A 293 5.99 -5.64 -11.83
N GLY A 294 4.83 -6.14 -11.43
CA GLY A 294 4.38 -7.51 -11.72
C GLY A 294 3.66 -7.61 -13.06
N THR A 295 2.56 -6.87 -13.21
CA THR A 295 1.86 -6.74 -14.50
C THR A 295 1.59 -5.28 -14.83
N TYR A 296 1.40 -5.02 -16.12
CA TYR A 296 1.04 -3.71 -16.65
C TYR A 296 0.06 -3.85 -17.81
N CYS A 297 -0.59 -2.74 -18.17
CA CYS A 297 -1.31 -2.63 -19.43
C CYS A 297 -0.30 -2.36 -20.55
N LEU A 298 0.07 -3.39 -21.33
CA LEU A 298 0.84 -3.15 -22.55
C LEU A 298 -0.06 -2.50 -23.59
N TRP A 299 0.15 -1.21 -23.81
CA TRP A 299 -0.60 -0.45 -24.79
C TRP A 299 -0.26 -0.90 -26.21
N LYS A 300 -1.28 -1.16 -27.04
CA LYS A 300 -1.11 -1.48 -28.46
C LYS A 300 -1.37 -0.23 -29.31
N PRO A 301 -0.55 0.07 -30.33
CA PRO A 301 -0.73 1.25 -31.18
C PRO A 301 -2.11 1.34 -31.87
N GLU A 302 -2.73 0.20 -32.17
CA GLU A 302 -4.09 0.16 -32.72
C GLU A 302 -5.15 0.83 -31.81
N TRP A 303 -4.90 0.89 -30.50
CA TRP A 303 -5.82 1.48 -29.53
C TRP A 303 -5.76 3.02 -29.48
N ASP A 304 -4.75 3.65 -30.08
CA ASP A 304 -4.65 5.12 -30.17
C ASP A 304 -5.84 5.73 -30.91
N SER A 305 -6.39 4.96 -31.85
CA SER A 305 -7.53 5.34 -32.70
C SER A 305 -8.90 5.23 -32.01
N LEU A 306 -8.97 4.61 -30.82
CA LEU A 306 -10.24 4.38 -30.12
C LEU A 306 -10.78 5.67 -29.47
N PRO A 307 -12.11 5.76 -29.27
CA PRO A 307 -12.71 6.84 -28.51
C PRO A 307 -12.11 6.95 -27.10
N PRO A 308 -11.91 8.18 -26.56
CA PRO A 308 -11.27 8.40 -25.25
C PRO A 308 -11.87 7.60 -24.07
N ASN A 309 -13.19 7.41 -24.04
CA ASN A 309 -13.86 6.60 -23.01
C ASN A 309 -13.54 5.10 -23.15
N GLU A 310 -13.33 4.61 -24.36
CA GLU A 310 -12.93 3.22 -24.59
C GLU A 310 -11.44 3.03 -24.29
N ARG A 311 -10.59 3.99 -24.70
CA ARG A 311 -9.16 4.00 -24.36
C ARG A 311 -8.94 3.96 -22.86
N SER A 312 -9.62 4.80 -22.08
CA SER A 312 -9.49 4.83 -20.62
C SER A 312 -9.95 3.52 -19.96
N ARG A 313 -10.99 2.87 -20.47
CA ARG A 313 -11.43 1.54 -20.01
C ARG A 313 -10.40 0.45 -20.32
N ILE A 314 -9.78 0.49 -21.50
CA ILE A 314 -8.72 -0.45 -21.88
C ILE A 314 -7.46 -0.18 -21.05
N LYS A 315 -7.08 1.09 -20.89
CA LYS A 315 -5.95 1.50 -20.07
C LYS A 315 -6.09 1.01 -18.65
N ALA A 316 -7.28 1.03 -18.07
CA ALA A 316 -7.53 0.53 -16.71
C ALA A 316 -7.29 -1.00 -16.54
N ARG A 317 -7.18 -1.77 -17.63
CA ARG A 317 -6.91 -3.22 -17.55
C ARG A 317 -5.50 -3.49 -17.02
N GLN A 318 -5.29 -4.67 -16.44
CA GLN A 318 -3.97 -5.23 -16.14
C GLN A 318 -3.88 -6.64 -16.72
N GLY A 319 -2.66 -7.17 -16.86
CA GLY A 319 -2.48 -8.59 -17.18
C GLY A 319 -1.28 -8.92 -18.06
N VAL A 320 -0.57 -7.93 -18.62
CA VAL A 320 0.67 -8.24 -19.35
C VAL A 320 1.82 -8.31 -18.36
N GLN A 321 2.50 -9.43 -18.39
CA GLN A 321 3.64 -9.73 -17.55
C GLN A 321 4.80 -8.77 -17.78
N HIS A 322 5.38 -8.27 -16.70
CA HIS A 322 6.59 -7.45 -16.75
C HIS A 322 7.82 -8.32 -17.09
N LEU A 323 8.80 -7.75 -17.81
CA LEU A 323 10.02 -8.44 -18.26
C LEU A 323 10.86 -9.10 -17.14
N GLY A 324 10.65 -8.69 -15.89
CA GLY A 324 11.36 -9.22 -14.71
C GLY A 324 10.61 -10.31 -13.95
N LEU A 325 9.56 -10.85 -14.56
CA LEU A 325 8.70 -11.89 -14.01
C LEU A 325 8.76 -13.10 -14.96
N GLU A 326 8.68 -14.34 -14.47
CA GLU A 326 8.81 -15.57 -15.29
C GLU A 326 7.46 -16.09 -15.80
N ALA A 327 6.40 -16.11 -14.98
CA ALA A 327 5.04 -16.34 -15.45
C ALA A 327 3.95 -15.62 -14.63
N VAL A 328 2.86 -15.26 -15.31
CA VAL A 328 1.58 -14.82 -14.71
C VAL A 328 0.46 -15.65 -15.31
N ASP A 329 -0.41 -16.19 -14.46
CA ASP A 329 -1.54 -16.98 -14.90
C ASP A 329 -2.82 -16.59 -14.17
N VAL A 330 -3.93 -16.60 -14.91
CA VAL A 330 -5.28 -16.37 -14.39
C VAL A 330 -5.93 -17.73 -14.39
N ARG A 331 -6.17 -18.30 -13.21
CA ARG A 331 -6.68 -19.68 -13.09
C ARG A 331 -8.13 -19.70 -12.63
N ASP A 332 -8.85 -20.72 -13.08
CA ASP A 332 -10.18 -21.02 -12.59
C ASP A 332 -10.03 -21.33 -11.10
N PRO A 333 -10.73 -20.60 -10.23
CA PRO A 333 -10.49 -20.69 -8.81
C PRO A 333 -10.94 -22.03 -8.20
N PHE A 334 -11.65 -22.87 -8.95
CA PHE A 334 -12.13 -24.18 -8.51
C PHE A 334 -11.32 -25.32 -9.12
N THR A 335 -11.03 -25.27 -10.42
CA THR A 335 -10.29 -26.35 -11.10
C THR A 335 -8.77 -26.11 -11.10
N MET A 336 -8.33 -24.88 -10.84
CA MET A 336 -6.95 -24.42 -11.01
C MET A 336 -6.42 -24.52 -12.44
N ASP A 337 -7.31 -24.75 -13.42
CA ASP A 337 -6.97 -24.70 -14.84
C ASP A 337 -6.75 -23.25 -15.26
N SER A 338 -5.83 -23.01 -16.18
CA SER A 338 -5.64 -21.68 -16.76
C SER A 338 -6.91 -21.23 -17.49
N LEU A 339 -7.39 -20.05 -17.15
CA LEU A 339 -8.50 -19.38 -17.83
C LEU A 339 -8.00 -18.67 -19.10
N PRO A 340 -8.88 -18.44 -20.08
CA PRO A 340 -8.55 -17.65 -21.25
C PRO A 340 -8.08 -16.24 -20.87
N ALA A 341 -7.04 -15.74 -21.55
CA ALA A 341 -6.53 -14.38 -21.39
C ALA A 341 -7.43 -13.33 -22.10
N ASP A 342 -8.72 -13.29 -21.74
CA ASP A 342 -9.75 -12.47 -22.38
C ASP A 342 -10.05 -11.14 -21.65
N GLY A 343 -9.47 -10.95 -20.46
CA GLY A 343 -9.65 -9.76 -19.63
C GLY A 343 -11.02 -9.66 -18.95
N ILE A 344 -11.78 -10.75 -18.90
CA ILE A 344 -13.08 -10.83 -18.19
C ILE A 344 -12.85 -11.15 -16.70
N PHE A 345 -11.86 -11.97 -16.40
CA PHE A 345 -11.51 -12.39 -15.05
C PHE A 345 -10.30 -11.60 -14.53
N PHE A 346 -10.34 -11.21 -13.25
CA PHE A 346 -9.27 -10.45 -12.61
C PHE A 346 -8.89 -11.10 -11.29
N PHE A 347 -8.02 -12.10 -11.37
CA PHE A 347 -7.26 -12.66 -10.24
C PHE A 347 -6.09 -13.45 -10.83
N PHE A 348 -4.85 -13.09 -10.52
CA PHE A 348 -3.68 -13.80 -11.02
C PHE A 348 -2.94 -14.48 -9.87
N THR A 349 -2.46 -15.67 -10.17
CA THR A 349 -1.45 -16.36 -9.39
C THR A 349 -0.12 -16.10 -10.08
N LEU A 350 0.89 -15.64 -9.33
CA LEU A 350 2.26 -15.59 -9.83
C LEU A 350 2.77 -17.02 -9.88
N ILE A 351 3.12 -17.47 -11.08
CA ILE A 351 3.74 -18.78 -11.29
C ILE A 351 5.23 -18.51 -11.39
N ASP A 352 6.00 -19.21 -10.54
CA ASP A 352 7.46 -19.22 -10.64
C ASP A 352 7.88 -19.84 -11.97
#